data_AF-A0A7R9T2M1-F1
#
_entry.id   AF-A0A7R9T2M1-F1
#
_cell.length_a   1.000
_cell.length_b   1.000
_cell.length_c   1.000
_cell.angle_alpha   90.00
_cell.angle_beta   90.00
_cell.angle_gamma   90.00
#
_symmetry.space_group_name_H-M   'P 1'
#
loop_
_entity.id
_entity.type
_entity.pdbx_description
1 polymer ?
#
loop_
_entity_poly.entity_id
_entity_poly.type
_entity_poly.pdbx_seq_one_letter_code
_entity_poly.pdbx_strand_id
1 'polypeptide(L)'
;KGALDGGIPHSLRAEVWPVLLGVRKCSNTSVEHEQGKRSRREQYGEFLRRCAELEGWLTKPVKGLANLPSDLASFTEASRIIAADAPRTTFTYGTFARDWESGILSGDDEDELKMEWRLAQRQRLTRILEAYAILDPVIGYTQGMNDLAAVFLRDISNESEAFWCFAKFMG
;
A
#
# COMPACT_ATOMS: atom_id res chain seq x y z
N LYS A 1 -19.47 -28.88 -7.19
CA LYS A 1 -19.72 -27.61 -6.47
C LYS A 1 -18.54 -26.69 -6.74
N GLY A 2 -18.70 -25.74 -7.67
CA GLY A 2 -17.61 -24.88 -8.12
C GLY A 2 -17.27 -23.83 -7.07
N ALA A 3 -16.02 -23.37 -7.04
CA ALA A 3 -15.50 -22.34 -6.14
C ALA A 3 -16.18 -20.95 -6.27
N LEU A 4 -17.27 -20.84 -7.02
CA LEU A 4 -17.97 -19.59 -7.34
C LEU A 4 -19.17 -19.30 -6.43
N ASP A 5 -19.69 -20.28 -5.68
CA ASP A 5 -20.89 -20.09 -4.84
C ASP A 5 -20.59 -19.57 -3.42
N GLY A 6 -19.31 -19.51 -3.01
CA GLY A 6 -18.90 -19.16 -1.64
C GLY A 6 -17.87 -18.03 -1.51
N GLY A 7 -17.45 -17.42 -2.62
CA GLY A 7 -16.35 -16.47 -2.64
C GLY A 7 -14.99 -17.08 -2.24
N ILE A 8 -13.94 -16.24 -2.25
CA ILE A 8 -12.59 -16.67 -1.87
C ILE A 8 -12.43 -16.52 -0.34
N PRO A 9 -12.06 -17.58 0.39
CA PRO A 9 -11.75 -17.51 1.82
C PRO A 9 -10.66 -16.50 2.12
N HIS A 10 -10.76 -15.78 3.25
CA HIS A 10 -9.79 -14.73 3.63
C HIS A 10 -8.33 -15.20 3.62
N SER A 11 -8.09 -16.43 4.11
CA SER A 11 -6.76 -17.03 4.15
C SER A 11 -6.12 -17.29 2.79
N LEU A 12 -6.92 -17.39 1.72
CA LEU A 12 -6.43 -17.65 0.36
C LEU A 12 -6.26 -16.37 -0.46
N ARG A 13 -6.83 -15.24 -0.02
CA ARG A 13 -6.82 -14.00 -0.81
C ARG A 13 -5.42 -13.47 -1.08
N ALA A 14 -4.51 -13.61 -0.12
CA ALA A 14 -3.11 -13.22 -0.30
C ALA A 14 -2.40 -13.95 -1.46
N GLU A 15 -2.80 -15.18 -1.77
CA GLU A 15 -2.23 -15.95 -2.88
C GLU A 15 -3.05 -15.83 -4.16
N VAL A 16 -4.39 -15.76 -4.04
CA VAL A 16 -5.30 -15.80 -5.19
C VAL A 16 -5.47 -14.43 -5.84
N TRP A 17 -5.58 -13.35 -5.07
CA TRP A 17 -5.80 -12.00 -5.63
C TRP A 17 -4.67 -11.53 -6.55
N PRO A 18 -3.37 -11.69 -6.21
CA PRO A 18 -2.31 -11.35 -7.13
C PRO A 18 -2.42 -12.05 -8.49
N VAL A 19 -2.95 -13.28 -8.53
CA VAL A 19 -3.15 -14.02 -9.78
C VAL A 19 -4.37 -13.48 -10.53
N LEU A 20 -5.51 -13.29 -9.84
CA LEU A 20 -6.74 -12.78 -10.45
C LEU A 20 -6.59 -11.36 -11.02
N LEU A 21 -5.80 -10.52 -10.36
CA LEU A 21 -5.53 -9.14 -10.77
C LEU A 21 -4.37 -9.05 -11.78
N GLY A 22 -3.77 -10.19 -12.17
CA GLY A 22 -2.68 -10.22 -13.14
C GLY A 22 -1.33 -9.67 -12.63
N VAL A 23 -1.18 -9.46 -11.32
CA VAL A 23 0.10 -9.14 -10.67
C VAL A 23 1.08 -10.32 -10.79
N ARG A 24 0.54 -11.54 -10.78
CA ARG A 24 1.28 -12.81 -10.92
C ARG A 24 0.66 -13.66 -12.02
N LYS A 25 1.49 -14.41 -12.75
CA LYS A 25 1.02 -15.44 -13.69
C LYS A 25 0.88 -16.77 -12.97
N CYS A 26 -0.16 -17.54 -13.29
CA CYS A 26 -0.40 -18.86 -12.72
C CYS A 26 0.63 -19.91 -13.15
N SER A 27 1.33 -19.68 -14.26
CA SER A 27 2.39 -20.56 -14.78
C SER A 27 3.76 -20.34 -14.13
N ASN A 28 3.91 -19.31 -13.29
CA ASN A 28 5.21 -19.00 -12.69
C ASN A 28 5.64 -20.09 -11.72
N THR A 29 6.90 -20.49 -11.81
CA THR A 29 7.57 -21.32 -10.82
C THR A 29 7.74 -20.57 -9.49
N SER A 30 8.07 -21.29 -8.42
CA SER A 30 8.33 -20.68 -7.11
C SER A 30 9.49 -19.67 -7.15
N VAL A 31 10.51 -19.91 -7.98
CA VAL A 31 11.67 -19.01 -8.11
C VAL A 31 11.26 -17.71 -8.82
N GLU A 32 10.56 -17.82 -9.95
CA GLU A 32 10.05 -16.66 -10.69
C GLU A 32 9.06 -15.85 -9.86
N HIS A 33 8.27 -16.52 -9.01
CA HIS A 33 7.39 -15.86 -8.07
C HIS A 33 8.17 -14.99 -7.08
N GLU A 34 9.19 -15.54 -6.42
CA GLU A 34 9.96 -14.79 -5.42
C GLU A 34 10.80 -13.68 -6.07
N GLN A 35 11.35 -13.90 -7.27
CA GLN A 35 12.01 -12.85 -8.05
C GLN A 35 11.04 -11.72 -8.40
N GLY A 36 9.82 -12.04 -8.84
CA GLY A 36 8.78 -11.05 -9.13
C GLY A 36 8.39 -10.24 -7.89
N LYS A 37 8.27 -10.89 -6.73
CA LYS A 37 8.02 -10.20 -5.44
C LYS A 37 9.14 -9.24 -5.08
N ARG A 38 10.40 -9.64 -5.27
CA ARG A 38 11.56 -8.75 -5.00
C ARG A 38 11.57 -7.54 -5.91
N SER A 39 11.42 -7.74 -7.23
CA SER A 39 11.39 -6.63 -8.19
C SER A 39 10.24 -5.65 -7.91
N ARG A 40 9.05 -6.16 -7.56
CA ARG A 40 7.91 -5.33 -7.16
C ARG A 40 8.17 -4.55 -5.87
N ARG A 41 8.82 -5.18 -4.88
CA ARG A 41 9.22 -4.52 -3.63
C ARG A 41 10.22 -3.39 -3.89
N GLU A 42 11.20 -3.61 -4.76
CA GLU A 42 12.17 -2.60 -5.16
C GLU A 42 11.46 -1.40 -5.81
N GLN A 43 10.61 -1.65 -6.81
CA GLN A 43 9.84 -0.59 -7.47
C GLN A 43 8.92 0.17 -6.49
N TYR A 44 8.26 -0.54 -5.57
CA TYR A 44 7.46 0.11 -4.53
C TYR A 44 8.33 0.98 -3.60
N GLY A 45 9.53 0.52 -3.26
CA GLY A 45 10.52 1.30 -2.51
C GLY A 45 10.97 2.59 -3.22
N GLU A 46 11.04 2.59 -4.56
CA GLU A 46 11.29 3.80 -5.34
C GLU A 46 10.21 4.85 -5.11
N PHE A 47 8.93 4.45 -5.12
CA PHE A 47 7.81 5.35 -4.87
C PHE A 47 7.84 5.91 -3.45
N LEU A 48 8.08 5.08 -2.43
CA LEU A 48 8.18 5.54 -1.04
C LEU A 48 9.30 6.56 -0.84
N ARG A 49 10.47 6.34 -1.46
CA ARG A 49 11.55 7.32 -1.40
C ARG A 49 11.16 8.62 -2.08
N ARG A 50 10.43 8.56 -3.19
CA ARG A 50 9.94 9.76 -3.89
C ARG A 50 8.95 10.53 -3.01
N CYS A 51 8.02 9.85 -2.34
CA CYS A 51 7.13 10.48 -1.36
C CYS A 51 7.94 11.21 -0.27
N ALA A 52 8.91 10.53 0.35
CA ALA A 52 9.74 11.11 1.40
C ALA A 52 10.57 12.32 0.90
N GLU A 53 11.04 12.29 -0.35
CA GLU A 53 11.72 13.44 -0.95
C GLU A 53 10.78 14.63 -1.07
N LEU A 54 9.57 14.44 -1.58
CA LEU A 54 8.55 15.48 -1.76
C LEU A 54 8.07 16.05 -0.42
N GLU A 55 7.87 15.21 0.60
CA GLU A 55 7.62 15.68 1.97
C GLU A 55 8.78 16.53 2.51
N GLY A 56 10.02 16.14 2.21
CA GLY A 56 11.23 16.90 2.52
C GLY A 56 11.27 18.27 1.84
N TRP A 57 10.59 18.45 0.70
CA TRP A 57 10.44 19.76 0.06
C TRP A 57 9.43 20.65 0.79
N LEU A 58 8.41 20.09 1.42
CA LEU A 58 7.39 20.84 2.18
C LEU A 58 7.92 21.40 3.52
N THR A 59 8.92 20.74 4.10
CA THR A 59 9.48 21.13 5.41
C THR A 59 10.62 22.15 5.33
N LYS A 60 11.25 22.30 4.15
CA LYS A 60 12.36 23.25 3.95
C LYS A 60 11.82 24.67 3.73
N PRO A 61 12.43 25.72 4.33
CA PRO A 61 12.08 27.09 4.00
C PRO A 61 12.38 27.35 2.52
N VAL A 62 11.34 27.60 1.74
CA VAL A 62 11.40 27.76 0.28
C VAL A 62 12.31 28.94 -0.07
N LYS A 63 13.57 28.67 -0.42
CA LYS A 63 14.48 29.67 -1.00
C LYS A 63 14.15 29.83 -2.48
N GLY A 64 12.99 30.44 -2.75
CA GLY A 64 12.49 30.74 -4.09
C GLY A 64 11.71 29.59 -4.76
N LEU A 65 10.73 29.94 -5.59
CA LEU A 65 9.90 29.02 -6.39
C LEU A 65 10.62 28.43 -7.63
N ALA A 66 11.92 28.67 -7.80
CA ALA A 66 12.66 28.17 -8.94
C ALA A 66 13.08 26.70 -8.71
N ASN A 67 12.80 25.82 -9.67
CA ASN A 67 13.14 24.38 -9.68
C ASN A 67 12.30 23.47 -8.77
N LEU A 68 11.01 23.75 -8.60
CA LEU A 68 10.11 22.83 -7.92
C LEU A 68 9.93 21.53 -8.74
N PRO A 69 9.87 20.36 -8.09
CA PRO A 69 9.52 19.12 -8.76
C PRO A 69 8.14 19.21 -9.41
N SER A 70 8.01 18.68 -10.64
CA SER A 70 6.77 18.76 -11.42
C SER A 70 5.59 18.03 -10.79
N ASP A 71 5.87 16.98 -10.02
CA ASP A 71 4.93 16.13 -9.28
C ASP A 71 4.62 16.63 -7.86
N LEU A 72 5.29 17.70 -7.39
CA LEU A 72 5.10 18.18 -6.02
C LEU A 72 3.67 18.69 -5.78
N ALA A 73 3.08 19.40 -6.74
CA ALA A 73 1.75 19.97 -6.59
C ALA A 73 0.67 18.88 -6.48
N SER A 74 0.67 17.91 -7.40
CA SER A 74 -0.25 16.77 -7.40
C SER A 74 -0.07 15.90 -6.15
N PHE A 75 1.18 15.65 -5.74
CA PHE A 75 1.47 14.91 -4.52
C PHE A 75 0.95 15.62 -3.26
N THR A 76 1.19 16.92 -3.15
CA THR A 76 0.76 17.70 -1.96
C THR A 76 -0.76 17.72 -1.82
N GLU A 77 -1.46 17.84 -2.94
CA GLU A 77 -2.92 17.75 -2.95
C GLU A 77 -3.40 16.37 -2.48
N ALA A 78 -2.85 15.30 -3.07
CA ALA A 78 -3.20 13.93 -2.70
C ALA A 78 -2.90 13.65 -1.22
N SER A 79 -1.69 13.96 -0.74
CA SER A 79 -1.26 13.73 0.64
C SER A 79 -2.15 14.47 1.64
N ARG A 80 -2.59 15.70 1.34
CA ARG A 80 -3.53 16.45 2.19
C ARG A 80 -4.87 15.72 2.35
N ILE A 81 -5.42 15.18 1.25
CA ILE A 81 -6.71 14.48 1.29
C ILE A 81 -6.54 13.12 2.01
N ILE A 82 -5.46 12.39 1.71
CA ILE A 82 -5.12 11.13 2.37
C ILE A 82 -4.98 11.34 3.90
N ALA A 83 -4.32 12.40 4.33
CA ALA A 83 -4.17 12.73 5.75
C ALA A 83 -5.52 12.99 6.45
N ALA A 84 -6.52 13.48 5.72
CA ALA A 84 -7.88 13.66 6.23
C ALA A 84 -8.71 12.36 6.22
N ASP A 85 -8.48 11.47 5.25
CA ASP A 85 -9.25 10.22 5.07
C ASP A 85 -8.71 9.05 5.87
N ALA A 86 -7.39 8.91 6.00
CA ALA A 86 -6.76 7.78 6.69
C ALA A 86 -7.22 7.60 8.14
N PRO A 87 -7.42 8.66 8.97
CA PRO A 87 -7.96 8.51 10.32
C PRO A 87 -9.44 8.10 10.37
N ARG A 88 -10.20 8.40 9.31
CA ARG A 88 -11.64 8.06 9.19
C ARG A 88 -11.87 6.68 8.57
N THR A 89 -10.82 6.05 8.04
CA THR A 89 -10.90 4.75 7.41
C THR A 89 -11.13 3.66 8.45
N THR A 90 -12.16 2.83 8.23
CA THR A 90 -12.49 1.74 9.15
C THR A 90 -11.70 0.50 8.80
N PHE A 91 -10.90 0.00 9.75
CA PHE A 91 -10.18 -1.27 9.59
C PHE A 91 -10.90 -2.41 10.29
N THR A 92 -11.13 -3.50 9.55
CA THR A 92 -11.63 -4.76 10.10
C THR A 92 -10.45 -5.68 10.45
N TYR A 93 -10.58 -6.45 11.52
CA TYR A 93 -9.62 -7.49 11.87
C TYR A 93 -9.50 -8.52 10.74
N GLY A 94 -8.28 -8.96 10.44
CA GLY A 94 -7.99 -9.89 9.34
C GLY A 94 -6.58 -10.45 9.41
N THR A 95 -6.08 -10.97 8.29
CA THR A 95 -4.76 -11.63 8.20
C THR A 95 -3.65 -10.74 8.75
N PHE A 96 -3.60 -9.46 8.37
CA PHE A 96 -2.58 -8.54 8.87
C PHE A 96 -2.64 -8.37 10.39
N ALA A 97 -3.83 -8.11 10.96
CA ALA A 97 -3.98 -7.87 12.39
C ALA A 97 -3.53 -9.09 13.21
N ARG A 98 -3.89 -10.29 12.75
CA ARG A 98 -3.44 -11.55 13.35
C ARG A 98 -1.93 -11.72 13.27
N ASP A 99 -1.35 -11.52 12.09
CA ASP A 99 0.08 -11.71 11.87
C ASP A 99 0.90 -10.68 12.68
N TRP A 100 0.38 -9.45 12.81
CA TRP A 100 0.93 -8.39 13.67
C TRP A 100 0.94 -8.81 15.15
N GLU A 101 -0.23 -9.20 15.69
CA GLU A 101 -0.36 -9.60 17.10
C GLU A 101 0.43 -10.86 17.44
N SER A 102 0.65 -11.77 16.48
CA SER A 102 1.50 -12.94 16.66
C SER A 102 3.00 -12.65 16.69
N GLY A 103 3.40 -11.41 16.39
CA GLY A 103 4.80 -11.00 16.32
C GLY A 103 5.55 -11.49 15.07
N ILE A 104 4.83 -11.98 14.04
CA ILE A 104 5.42 -12.41 12.76
C ILE A 104 5.91 -11.20 11.96
N LEU A 105 5.25 -10.06 12.13
CA LEU A 105 5.48 -8.83 11.37
C LEU A 105 6.16 -7.71 12.18
N SER A 106 6.20 -7.81 13.51
CA SER A 106 6.85 -6.80 14.35
C SER A 106 8.35 -6.83 14.09
N GLY A 107 8.90 -5.70 13.61
CA GLY A 107 10.33 -5.52 13.47
C GLY A 107 11.07 -5.58 14.80
N ASP A 108 12.39 -5.56 14.75
CA ASP A 108 13.25 -5.54 15.95
C ASP A 108 13.15 -4.21 16.73
N ASP A 109 12.37 -3.24 16.23
CA ASP A 109 12.15 -1.94 16.86
C ASP A 109 11.14 -2.01 18.02
N GLU A 110 11.62 -1.77 19.24
CA GLU A 110 10.83 -1.79 20.48
C GLU A 110 9.62 -0.84 20.49
N ASP A 111 9.71 0.27 19.74
CA ASP A 111 8.62 1.23 19.62
C ASP A 111 7.50 0.73 18.69
N GLU A 112 7.85 -0.07 17.68
CA GLU A 112 6.88 -0.71 16.77
C GLU A 112 6.13 -1.85 17.49
N LEU A 113 6.82 -2.55 18.41
CA LEU A 113 6.25 -3.62 19.25
C LEU A 113 5.14 -3.15 20.21
N LYS A 114 5.09 -1.86 20.57
CA LYS A 114 4.02 -1.28 21.40
C LYS A 114 2.84 -0.73 20.59
N MET A 115 2.98 -0.68 19.28
CA MET A 115 2.00 -0.06 18.41
C MET A 115 0.78 -0.98 18.21
N GLU A 116 -0.42 -0.43 18.37
CA GLU A 116 -1.65 -1.14 18.04
C GLU A 116 -1.69 -1.45 16.53
N TRP A 117 -2.12 -2.66 16.15
CA TRP A 117 -2.17 -3.09 14.75
C TRP A 117 -2.94 -2.10 13.86
N ARG A 118 -3.98 -1.42 14.40
CA ARG A 118 -4.76 -0.42 13.65
C ARG A 118 -3.93 0.78 13.25
N LEU A 119 -3.01 1.21 14.11
CA LEU A 119 -2.15 2.35 13.83
C LEU A 119 -1.08 1.97 12.81
N ALA A 120 -0.47 0.79 12.95
CA ALA A 120 0.39 0.24 11.90
C ALA A 120 -0.34 0.12 10.56
N GLN A 121 -1.56 -0.42 10.55
CA GLN A 121 -2.38 -0.56 9.35
C GLN A 121 -2.69 0.79 8.70
N ARG A 122 -2.97 1.82 9.49
CA ARG A 122 -3.18 3.18 9.00
C ARG A 122 -1.92 3.75 8.33
N GLN A 123 -0.74 3.52 8.89
CA GLN A 123 0.52 3.94 8.25
C GLN A 123 0.74 3.21 6.92
N ARG A 124 0.48 1.90 6.88
CA ARG A 124 0.51 1.12 5.62
C ARG A 124 -0.46 1.69 4.58
N LEU A 125 -1.67 2.07 5.00
CA LEU A 125 -2.67 2.70 4.14
C LEU A 125 -2.16 4.02 3.55
N THR A 126 -1.65 4.92 4.39
CA THR A 126 -1.09 6.19 3.92
C THR A 126 0.02 5.97 2.90
N ARG A 127 0.99 5.09 3.20
CA ARG A 127 2.11 4.79 2.31
C ARG A 127 1.67 4.26 0.94
N ILE A 128 0.71 3.33 0.91
CA ILE A 128 0.19 2.76 -0.35
C ILE A 128 -0.53 3.83 -1.19
N LEU A 129 -1.36 4.65 -0.57
CA LEU A 129 -2.13 5.69 -1.28
C LEU A 129 -1.21 6.79 -1.83
N GLU A 130 -0.22 7.21 -1.04
CA GLU A 130 0.78 8.19 -1.47
C GLU A 130 1.66 7.63 -2.60
N ALA A 131 2.12 6.39 -2.46
CA ALA A 131 2.87 5.72 -3.53
C ALA A 131 2.03 5.60 -4.82
N TYR A 132 0.72 5.38 -4.71
CA TYR A 132 -0.15 5.32 -5.87
C TYR A 132 -0.29 6.70 -6.54
N ALA A 133 -0.36 7.79 -5.75
CA ALA A 133 -0.38 9.14 -6.29
C ALA A 133 0.91 9.52 -7.03
N ILE A 134 2.05 8.89 -6.71
CA ILE A 134 3.29 8.99 -7.48
C ILE A 134 3.23 8.14 -8.76
N LEU A 135 2.68 6.93 -8.66
CA LEU A 135 2.55 6.00 -9.80
C LEU A 135 1.65 6.59 -10.90
N ASP A 136 0.51 7.15 -10.54
CA ASP A 136 -0.42 7.81 -11.45
C ASP A 136 -0.79 9.21 -10.92
N PRO A 137 -0.01 10.25 -11.29
CA PRO A 137 -0.29 11.63 -10.88
C PRO A 137 -1.53 12.23 -11.55
N VAL A 138 -2.06 11.62 -12.61
CA VAL A 138 -3.25 12.12 -13.33
C VAL A 138 -4.49 11.80 -12.52
N ILE A 139 -4.57 10.58 -11.97
CA ILE A 139 -5.63 10.19 -11.03
C ILE A 139 -5.32 10.74 -9.63
N GLY A 140 -4.07 10.61 -9.18
CA GLY A 140 -3.63 10.98 -7.85
C GLY A 140 -4.36 10.18 -6.77
N TYR A 141 -5.08 10.89 -5.89
CA TYR A 141 -5.96 10.29 -4.90
C TYR A 141 -7.36 10.87 -4.99
N THR A 142 -8.36 10.00 -4.96
CA THR A 142 -9.77 10.37 -4.90
C THR A 142 -10.44 9.72 -3.69
N GLN A 143 -11.41 10.42 -3.10
CA GLN A 143 -12.11 9.96 -1.89
C GLN A 143 -12.77 8.59 -2.14
N GLY A 144 -12.54 7.63 -1.24
CA GLY A 144 -13.01 6.25 -1.35
C GLY A 144 -11.93 5.25 -1.76
N MET A 145 -10.81 5.72 -2.34
CA MET A 145 -9.65 4.85 -2.61
C MET A 145 -9.05 4.27 -1.32
N ASN A 146 -9.16 4.98 -0.19
CA ASN A 146 -8.79 4.50 1.13
C ASN A 146 -9.54 3.23 1.54
N ASP A 147 -10.85 3.17 1.29
CA ASP A 147 -11.68 2.02 1.65
C ASP A 147 -11.34 0.82 0.77
N LEU A 148 -11.07 1.06 -0.53
CA LEU A 148 -10.61 0.03 -1.46
C LEU A 148 -9.24 -0.54 -1.07
N ALA A 149 -8.27 0.34 -0.80
CA ALA A 149 -6.93 -0.07 -0.36
C ALA A 149 -6.98 -0.83 0.97
N ALA A 150 -7.87 -0.45 1.90
CA ALA A 150 -8.07 -1.15 3.16
C ALA A 150 -8.51 -2.61 2.98
N VAL A 151 -9.26 -2.94 1.92
CA VAL A 151 -9.65 -4.33 1.59
C VAL A 151 -8.42 -5.19 1.28
N PHE A 152 -7.49 -4.67 0.48
CA PHE A 152 -6.25 -5.37 0.15
C PHE A 152 -5.33 -5.50 1.37
N LEU A 153 -5.15 -4.41 2.10
CA LEU A 153 -4.31 -4.36 3.29
C LEU A 153 -4.77 -5.28 4.42
N ARG A 154 -6.08 -5.56 4.53
CA ARG A 154 -6.63 -6.46 5.55
C ARG A 154 -6.14 -7.89 5.37
N ASP A 155 -6.21 -8.40 4.14
CA ASP A 155 -5.98 -9.83 3.85
C ASP A 155 -4.57 -10.09 3.30
N ILE A 156 -3.83 -9.06 2.85
CA ILE A 156 -2.45 -9.15 2.35
C ILE A 156 -1.48 -8.47 3.33
N SER A 157 -0.74 -9.26 4.11
CA SER A 157 0.22 -8.78 5.10
C SER A 157 1.45 -8.10 4.47
N ASN A 158 1.88 -8.52 3.28
CA ASN A 158 2.97 -7.86 2.57
C ASN A 158 2.48 -6.56 1.93
N GLU A 159 2.97 -5.41 2.42
CA GLU A 159 2.56 -4.09 1.92
C GLU A 159 2.81 -3.88 0.43
N SER A 160 3.98 -4.26 -0.08
CA SER A 160 4.29 -4.14 -1.51
C SER A 160 3.32 -4.96 -2.37
N GLU A 161 3.02 -6.19 -1.99
CA GLU A 161 2.07 -7.01 -2.76
C GLU A 161 0.64 -6.44 -2.68
N ALA A 162 0.24 -5.89 -1.52
CA ALA A 162 -1.03 -5.20 -1.37
C ALA A 162 -1.10 -3.96 -2.29
N PHE A 163 -0.01 -3.18 -2.36
CA PHE A 163 0.11 -2.02 -3.25
C PHE A 163 -0.10 -2.42 -4.71
N TRP A 164 0.61 -3.45 -5.19
CA TRP A 164 0.49 -3.85 -6.59
C TRP A 164 -0.86 -4.46 -6.93
N CYS A 165 -1.51 -5.16 -5.99
CA CYS A 165 -2.89 -5.60 -6.18
C CYS A 165 -3.84 -4.40 -6.29
N PHE A 166 -3.71 -3.42 -5.39
CA PHE A 166 -4.49 -2.19 -5.43
C PHE A 166 -4.26 -1.40 -6.72
N ALA A 167 -3.01 -1.20 -7.12
CA ALA A 167 -2.65 -0.48 -8.34
C ALA A 167 -3.26 -1.16 -9.59
N LYS A 168 -3.16 -2.49 -9.69
CA LYS A 168 -3.79 -3.26 -10.77
C LYS A 168 -5.31 -3.23 -10.75
N PHE A 169 -5.92 -3.06 -9.58
CA PHE A 169 -7.35 -2.88 -9.48
C PHE A 169 -7.80 -1.51 -9.98
N MET A 170 -6.99 -0.47 -9.78
CA MET A 170 -7.31 0.90 -10.21
C MET A 170 -7.11 1.15 -11.71
N GLY A 171 -6.22 0.41 -12.39
CA GLY A 171 -5.99 0.50 -13.84
C GLY A 171 -4.57 0.17 -14.26
#